data_AF-A0A536I566-F1
#
_entry.id   AF-A0A536I566-F1
#
_cell.length_a   1.000
_cell.length_b   1.000
_cell.length_c   1.000
_cell.angle_alpha   90.00
_cell.angle_beta   90.00
_cell.angle_gamma   90.00
#
_symmetry.space_group_name_H-M   'P 1'
#
loop_
_entity.id
_entity.type
_entity.pdbx_description
1 polymer ?
#
loop_
_entity_poly.entity_id
_entity_poly.type
_entity_poly.pdbx_seq_one_letter_code
_entity_poly.pdbx_strand_id
1 'polypeptide(L)'
;RGFDLREFTLVAFGGAGPLHAARLARELGLREVLVPPHPGVTSALGLLVSDVRHDHVRSRLDRLDELAPRTAESEFMGLEDAATAELRDEGFAPESIQLRRALDLRYLGQGYELTTPIEPGPIDPRAIRAAFDAEHERQFGHAALDRAVEVVSYRVAAIGR
;
A
#
# COMPACT_ATOMS: atom_id res chain seq x y z
N ARG A 1 4.45 10.59 -12.01
CA ARG A 1 4.91 10.75 -10.61
C ARG A 1 6.22 11.56 -10.51
N GLY A 2 6.47 12.56 -11.38
CA GLY A 2 7.67 13.42 -11.28
C GLY A 2 9.04 12.75 -11.42
N PHE A 3 9.12 11.42 -11.59
CA PHE A 3 10.38 10.67 -11.66
C PHE A 3 11.14 10.88 -12.97
N ASP A 4 12.46 10.85 -12.87
CA ASP A 4 13.34 10.72 -14.02
C ASP A 4 13.36 9.26 -14.50
N LEU A 5 12.78 9.00 -15.67
CA LEU A 5 12.71 7.65 -16.24
C LEU A 5 14.10 7.03 -16.47
N ARG A 6 15.15 7.84 -16.63
CA ARG A 6 16.52 7.36 -16.89
C ARG A 6 17.11 6.57 -15.71
N GLU A 7 16.50 6.67 -14.54
CA GLU A 7 16.86 5.92 -13.34
C GLU A 7 16.20 4.53 -13.27
N PHE A 8 15.38 4.16 -14.27
CA PHE A 8 14.60 2.93 -14.27
C PHE A 8 15.00 1.97 -15.40
N THR A 9 14.78 0.69 -15.15
CA THR A 9 14.89 -0.40 -16.14
C THR A 9 13.50 -0.76 -16.65
N LEU A 10 13.35 -0.90 -17.98
CA LEU A 10 12.12 -1.41 -18.58
C LEU A 10 12.07 -2.93 -18.46
N VAL A 11 11.13 -3.49 -17.69
CA VAL A 11 10.88 -4.94 -17.69
C VAL A 11 9.88 -5.28 -18.79
N ALA A 12 10.33 -5.95 -19.85
CA ALA A 12 9.52 -6.29 -21.02
C ALA A 12 9.06 -7.75 -20.96
N PHE A 13 7.83 -7.97 -20.51
CA PHE A 13 7.18 -9.28 -20.46
C PHE A 13 5.86 -9.28 -21.28
N GLY A 14 5.15 -10.40 -21.29
CA GLY A 14 4.03 -10.68 -22.18
C GLY A 14 4.48 -11.24 -23.52
N GLY A 15 3.57 -11.87 -24.25
CA GLY A 15 3.90 -12.60 -25.50
C GLY A 15 4.55 -11.71 -26.57
N ALA A 16 4.19 -10.44 -26.63
CA ALA A 16 4.73 -9.47 -27.60
C ALA A 16 5.58 -8.35 -26.97
N GLY A 17 5.72 -8.30 -25.64
CA GLY A 17 6.42 -7.20 -24.97
C GLY A 17 7.85 -6.98 -25.46
N PRO A 18 8.70 -8.03 -25.51
CA PRO A 18 10.07 -7.91 -26.00
C PRO A 18 10.20 -7.41 -27.45
N LEU A 19 9.19 -7.64 -28.31
CA LEU A 19 9.22 -7.23 -29.73
C LEU A 19 9.27 -5.70 -29.88
N HIS A 20 8.71 -4.96 -28.93
CA HIS A 20 8.62 -3.50 -28.99
C HIS A 20 9.50 -2.79 -27.97
N ALA A 21 10.09 -3.53 -27.03
CA ALA A 21 10.76 -2.97 -25.85
C ALA A 21 11.94 -2.05 -26.19
N ALA A 22 12.79 -2.43 -27.14
CA ALA A 22 13.95 -1.63 -27.51
C ALA A 22 13.59 -0.28 -28.16
N ARG A 23 12.51 -0.25 -28.97
CA ARG A 23 12.00 1.00 -29.56
C ARG A 23 11.42 1.90 -28.46
N LEU A 24 10.59 1.33 -27.60
CA LEU A 24 9.95 2.06 -26.52
C LEU A 24 10.97 2.63 -25.53
N ALA A 25 11.96 1.83 -25.14
CA ALA A 25 13.04 2.26 -24.25
C ALA A 25 13.79 3.48 -24.81
N ARG A 26 14.08 3.48 -26.11
CA ARG A 26 14.74 4.61 -26.78
C ARG A 26 13.88 5.87 -26.80
N GLU A 27 12.60 5.74 -27.12
CA GLU A 27 11.64 6.86 -27.13
C GLU A 27 11.49 7.48 -25.73
N LEU A 28 11.57 6.67 -24.69
CA LEU A 28 11.48 7.10 -23.29
C LEU A 28 12.83 7.49 -22.67
N GLY A 29 13.94 7.38 -23.40
CA GLY A 29 15.28 7.66 -22.89
C GLY A 29 15.80 6.68 -21.84
N LEU A 30 15.20 5.49 -21.74
CA LEU A 30 15.61 4.43 -20.82
C LEU A 30 16.96 3.83 -21.26
N ARG A 31 17.79 3.49 -20.28
CA ARG A 31 19.14 2.94 -20.52
C ARG A 31 19.17 1.43 -20.58
N GLU A 32 18.18 0.77 -19.98
CA GLU A 32 18.18 -0.67 -19.80
C GLU A 32 16.79 -1.27 -20.07
N VAL A 33 16.81 -2.44 -20.71
CA VAL A 33 15.64 -3.31 -20.86
C VAL A 33 15.99 -4.68 -20.30
N LEU A 34 15.16 -5.17 -19.37
CA LEU A 34 15.21 -6.52 -18.84
C LEU A 34 14.10 -7.36 -19.47
N VAL A 35 14.48 -8.45 -20.14
CA VAL A 35 13.54 -9.44 -20.67
C VAL A 35 13.65 -10.70 -19.79
N PRO A 36 12.58 -11.09 -19.07
CA PRO A 36 12.60 -12.32 -18.28
C PRO A 36 12.80 -13.55 -19.18
N PRO A 37 13.34 -14.68 -18.66
CA PRO A 37 13.58 -15.89 -19.46
C PRO A 37 12.33 -16.44 -20.16
N HIS A 38 11.16 -16.26 -19.55
CA HIS A 38 9.87 -16.70 -20.07
C HIS A 38 8.88 -15.53 -20.10
N PRO A 39 9.08 -14.55 -21.01
CA PRO A 39 8.32 -13.30 -20.99
C PRO A 39 6.82 -13.55 -21.25
N GLY A 40 6.48 -14.53 -22.09
CA GLY A 40 5.10 -14.88 -22.43
C GLY A 40 4.25 -15.40 -21.26
N VAL A 41 4.87 -15.91 -20.20
CA VAL A 41 4.17 -16.52 -19.03
C VAL A 41 4.50 -15.83 -17.71
N THR A 42 5.16 -14.67 -17.74
CA THR A 42 5.58 -13.96 -16.53
C THR A 42 4.39 -13.64 -15.59
N SER A 43 3.21 -13.32 -16.14
CA SER A 43 2.01 -13.08 -15.32
C SER A 43 1.52 -14.35 -14.58
N ALA A 44 1.60 -15.51 -15.24
CA ALA A 44 1.23 -16.79 -14.61
C ALA A 44 2.23 -17.18 -13.52
N LEU A 45 3.52 -16.93 -13.75
CA LEU A 45 4.55 -17.10 -12.72
C LEU A 45 4.28 -16.18 -11.52
N GLY A 46 3.90 -14.91 -11.76
CA GLY A 46 3.54 -13.97 -10.70
C GLY A 46 2.41 -14.47 -9.80
N LEU A 47 1.39 -15.10 -10.38
CA LEU A 47 0.30 -15.74 -9.64
C LEU A 47 0.78 -16.93 -8.79
N LEU A 48 1.75 -17.71 -9.28
CA LEU A 48 2.27 -18.88 -8.57
C LEU A 48 3.17 -18.52 -7.38
N VAL A 49 3.82 -17.36 -7.43
CA VAL A 49 4.81 -16.94 -6.42
C VAL A 49 4.32 -15.81 -5.51
N SER A 50 3.07 -15.35 -5.69
CA SER A 50 2.49 -14.32 -4.84
C SER A 50 2.02 -14.89 -3.52
N ASP A 51 2.36 -14.22 -2.42
CA ASP A 51 1.74 -14.44 -1.12
C ASP A 51 0.21 -14.28 -1.22
N VAL A 52 -0.54 -15.09 -0.47
CA VAL A 52 -1.99 -14.89 -0.33
C VAL A 52 -2.21 -13.65 0.53
N ARG A 53 -3.07 -12.75 0.07
CA ARG A 53 -3.33 -11.48 0.75
C ARG A 53 -4.81 -11.17 0.79
N HIS A 54 -5.30 -10.88 1.99
CA HIS A 54 -6.65 -10.37 2.24
C HIS A 54 -6.58 -8.95 2.78
N ASP A 55 -7.27 -8.01 2.12
CA ASP A 55 -7.38 -6.61 2.53
C ASP A 55 -8.76 -6.35 3.12
N HIS A 56 -8.80 -6.09 4.43
CA HIS A 56 -10.01 -5.73 5.15
C HIS A 56 -10.05 -4.22 5.39
N VAL A 57 -11.17 -3.59 5.04
CA VAL A 57 -11.36 -2.13 5.14
C VAL A 57 -12.67 -1.81 5.83
N ARG A 58 -12.63 -0.89 6.80
CA ARG A 58 -13.82 -0.35 7.45
C ARG A 58 -13.83 1.16 7.36
N SER A 59 -14.80 1.70 6.63
CA SER A 59 -15.00 3.14 6.54
C SER A 59 -15.61 3.68 7.84
N ARG A 60 -14.91 4.64 8.43
CA ARG A 60 -15.32 5.31 9.66
C ARG A 60 -14.64 6.68 9.68
N LEU A 61 -15.45 7.73 9.68
CA LEU A 61 -14.96 9.11 9.74
C LEU A 61 -14.67 9.48 11.19
N ASP A 62 -13.40 9.69 11.50
CA ASP A 62 -12.94 10.22 12.78
C ASP A 62 -12.01 11.42 12.53
N ARG A 63 -11.93 12.36 13.48
CA ARG A 63 -10.87 13.36 13.46
C ARG A 63 -9.60 12.78 14.08
N LEU A 64 -8.46 12.89 13.40
CA LEU A 64 -7.21 12.29 13.88
C LEU A 64 -6.75 12.91 15.21
N ASP A 65 -6.95 14.22 15.40
CA ASP A 65 -6.60 14.93 16.64
C ASP A 65 -7.48 14.57 17.85
N GLU A 66 -8.66 14.00 17.61
CA GLU A 66 -9.60 13.55 18.63
C GLU A 66 -9.63 12.01 18.76
N LEU A 67 -8.82 11.30 17.98
CA LEU A 67 -8.86 9.85 17.90
C LEU A 67 -8.33 9.24 19.21
N ALA A 68 -9.24 8.60 19.96
CA ALA A 68 -8.87 7.85 21.15
C ALA A 68 -8.10 6.57 20.76
N PRO A 69 -6.88 6.34 21.26
CA PRO A 69 -6.08 5.15 20.91
C PRO A 69 -6.81 3.83 21.15
N ARG A 70 -7.63 3.74 22.22
CA ARG A 70 -8.43 2.54 22.51
C ARG A 70 -9.51 2.27 21.46
N THR A 71 -10.13 3.31 20.93
CA THR A 71 -11.14 3.18 19.88
C THR A 71 -10.49 2.70 18.59
N ALA A 72 -9.38 3.34 18.19
CA ALA A 72 -8.61 2.91 17.02
C ALA A 72 -8.14 1.46 17.13
N GLU A 73 -7.61 1.07 18.29
CA GLU A 73 -7.17 -0.30 18.54
C GLU A 73 -8.33 -1.29 18.40
N SER A 74 -9.51 -0.97 18.94
CA SER A 74 -10.69 -1.82 18.80
C SER A 74 -11.14 -1.98 17.34
N GLU A 75 -11.01 -0.93 16.52
CA GLU A 75 -11.33 -1.02 15.09
C GLU A 75 -10.35 -1.92 14.36
N PHE A 76 -9.04 -1.80 14.65
CA PHE A 76 -8.03 -2.68 14.08
C PHE A 76 -8.19 -4.13 14.51
N MET A 77 -8.35 -4.41 15.81
CA MET A 77 -8.53 -5.77 16.31
C MET A 77 -9.69 -6.49 15.61
N GLY A 78 -10.83 -5.79 15.42
CA GLY A 78 -11.96 -6.40 14.72
C GLY A 78 -11.70 -6.72 13.25
N LEU A 79 -10.82 -5.98 12.57
CA LEU A 79 -10.39 -6.28 11.20
C LEU A 79 -9.31 -7.38 11.16
N GLU A 80 -8.40 -7.38 12.14
CA GLU A 80 -7.36 -8.39 12.29
C GLU A 80 -7.95 -9.77 12.57
N ASP A 81 -8.96 -9.85 13.45
CA ASP A 81 -9.64 -11.10 13.77
C ASP A 81 -10.32 -11.69 12.52
N ALA A 82 -11.02 -10.85 11.74
CA ALA A 82 -11.68 -11.27 10.51
C ALA A 82 -10.67 -11.74 9.46
N ALA A 83 -9.62 -10.95 9.20
CA ALA A 83 -8.60 -11.27 8.21
C ALA A 83 -7.77 -12.51 8.57
N THR A 84 -7.49 -12.70 9.87
CA THR A 84 -6.79 -13.88 10.38
C THR A 84 -7.66 -15.13 10.27
N ALA A 85 -8.96 -15.03 10.56
CA ALA A 85 -9.87 -16.17 10.42
C ALA A 85 -9.91 -16.69 8.98
N GLU A 86 -9.99 -15.80 7.99
CA GLU A 86 -10.00 -16.17 6.56
C GLU A 86 -8.71 -16.92 6.15
N LEU A 87 -7.53 -16.41 6.51
CA LEU A 87 -6.27 -17.10 6.19
C LEU A 87 -6.14 -18.46 6.91
N ARG A 88 -6.67 -18.58 8.12
CA ARG A 88 -6.68 -19.86 8.84
C ARG A 88 -7.60 -20.89 8.17
N ASP A 89 -8.75 -20.46 7.67
CA ASP A 89 -9.67 -21.31 6.91
C ASP A 89 -9.05 -21.78 5.58
N GLU A 90 -8.15 -20.98 5.01
CA GLU A 90 -7.34 -21.35 3.84
C GLU A 90 -6.11 -22.22 4.17
N GLY A 91 -5.88 -22.53 5.44
CA GLY A 91 -4.87 -23.48 5.90
C GLY A 91 -3.53 -22.86 6.33
N PHE A 92 -3.43 -21.53 6.46
CA PHE A 92 -2.23 -20.88 6.98
C PHE A 92 -2.11 -21.04 8.50
N ALA A 93 -0.91 -21.32 8.98
CA ALA A 93 -0.61 -21.38 10.41
C ALA A 93 -0.52 -19.96 10.99
N PRO A 94 -0.87 -19.72 12.27
CA PRO A 94 -0.79 -18.39 12.87
C PRO A 94 0.57 -17.71 12.72
N GLU A 95 1.66 -18.48 12.74
CA GLU A 95 3.04 -17.98 12.63
C GLU A 95 3.42 -17.57 11.21
N SER A 96 2.67 -18.02 10.20
CA SER A 96 2.87 -17.65 8.80
C SER A 96 1.95 -16.53 8.31
N ILE A 97 1.12 -15.99 9.21
CA ILE A 97 0.25 -14.84 8.96
C ILE A 97 0.93 -13.55 9.42
N GLN A 98 1.15 -12.63 8.49
CA GLN A 98 1.61 -11.27 8.77
C GLN A 98 0.45 -10.29 8.65
N LEU A 99 0.20 -9.51 9.71
CA LEU A 99 -0.77 -8.42 9.71
C LEU A 99 -0.07 -7.07 9.49
N ARG A 100 -0.69 -6.19 8.70
CA ARG A 100 -0.24 -4.81 8.48
C ARG A 100 -1.41 -3.86 8.59
N ARG A 101 -1.29 -2.88 9.49
CA ARG A 101 -2.29 -1.84 9.73
C ARG A 101 -2.01 -0.61 8.85
N ALA A 102 -3.05 0.05 8.39
CA ALA A 102 -2.98 1.35 7.74
C ALA A 102 -4.25 2.15 8.01
N LEU A 103 -4.17 3.47 7.86
CA LEU A 103 -5.33 4.38 7.83
C LEU A 103 -5.39 5.07 6.47
N ASP A 104 -6.58 5.18 5.91
CA ASP A 104 -6.84 6.09 4.79
C ASP A 104 -7.14 7.47 5.39
N LEU A 105 -6.25 8.43 5.11
CA LEU A 105 -6.24 9.76 5.74
C LEU A 105 -6.37 10.85 4.68
N ARG A 106 -6.95 11.99 5.07
CA ARG A 106 -6.98 13.20 4.23
C ARG A 106 -6.98 14.47 5.05
N TYR A 107 -6.51 15.58 4.49
CA TYR A 107 -6.79 16.88 5.11
C TYR A 107 -8.29 17.18 5.04
N LEU A 108 -8.82 17.88 6.04
CA LEU A 108 -10.21 18.31 6.04
C LEU A 108 -10.53 19.14 4.79
N GLY A 109 -11.59 18.74 4.07
CA GLY A 109 -12.01 19.37 2.81
C GLY A 109 -11.24 18.90 1.55
N GLN A 110 -10.28 17.98 1.70
CA GLN A 110 -9.61 17.33 0.57
C GLN A 110 -10.50 16.26 -0.07
N GLY A 111 -10.47 16.16 -1.41
CA GLY A 111 -11.30 15.22 -2.18
C GLY A 111 -10.66 13.85 -2.45
N TYR A 112 -9.50 13.56 -1.87
CA TYR A 112 -8.77 12.31 -2.06
C TYR A 112 -8.04 11.91 -0.77
N GLU A 113 -7.69 10.64 -0.65
CA GLU A 113 -7.08 10.04 0.54
C GLU A 113 -5.67 9.54 0.25
N LEU A 114 -4.86 9.44 1.29
CA LEU A 114 -3.59 8.72 1.29
C LEU A 114 -3.62 7.59 2.34
N THR A 115 -3.34 6.37 1.88
CA THR A 115 -3.12 5.23 2.76
C THR A 115 -1.80 5.39 3.48
N THR A 116 -1.85 5.63 4.78
CA THR A 116 -0.69 5.82 5.65
C THR A 116 -0.49 4.56 6.50
N PRO A 117 0.63 3.82 6.35
CA PRO A 117 0.93 2.68 7.19
C PRO A 117 1.01 3.05 8.67
N ILE A 118 0.53 2.17 9.54
CA ILE A 118 0.67 2.31 10.99
C ILE A 118 1.78 1.36 11.45
N GLU A 119 2.83 1.94 12.02
CA GLU A 119 3.94 1.16 12.57
C GLU A 119 3.49 0.33 13.77
N PRO A 120 4.11 -0.85 14.01
CA PRO A 120 3.80 -1.66 15.18
C PRO A 120 4.03 -0.89 16.49
N GLY A 121 3.06 -0.97 17.40
CA GLY A 121 3.14 -0.32 18.70
C GLY A 121 1.84 0.40 19.07
N PRO A 122 1.87 1.25 20.12
CA PRO A 122 0.71 2.02 20.52
C PRO A 122 0.26 3.00 19.43
N ILE A 123 -1.06 3.15 19.26
CA ILE A 123 -1.63 4.17 18.38
C ILE A 123 -1.32 5.55 18.95
N ASP A 124 -0.45 6.30 18.26
CA ASP A 124 -0.14 7.70 18.54
C ASP A 124 -0.59 8.59 17.37
N PRO A 125 -1.68 9.35 17.52
CA PRO A 125 -2.16 10.26 16.48
C PRO A 125 -1.12 11.26 15.99
N ARG A 126 -0.15 11.66 16.82
CA ARG A 126 0.92 12.59 16.42
C ARG A 126 1.92 11.94 15.48
N ALA A 127 2.34 10.71 15.77
CA ALA A 127 3.22 9.94 14.90
C ALA A 127 2.52 9.65 13.56
N ILE A 128 1.24 9.28 13.59
CA ILE A 128 0.41 9.05 12.40
C ILE A 128 0.31 10.32 11.57
N ARG A 129 0.05 11.46 12.21
CA ARG A 129 0.01 12.76 11.55
C ARG A 129 1.31 13.07 10.83
N ALA A 130 2.45 12.88 11.50
CA ALA A 130 3.76 13.13 10.91
C ALA A 130 4.05 12.22 9.71
N ALA A 131 3.66 10.94 9.78
CA ALA A 131 3.80 10.00 8.67
C ALA A 131 2.93 10.41 7.47
N PHE A 132 1.69 10.83 7.71
CA PHE A 132 0.80 11.33 6.67
C PHE A 132 1.32 12.60 6.00
N ASP A 133 1.77 13.59 6.78
CA ASP A 133 2.32 14.84 6.24
C ASP A 133 3.57 14.56 5.40
N ALA A 134 4.47 13.67 5.87
CA ALA A 134 5.65 13.27 5.13
C ALA A 134 5.29 12.57 3.81
N GLU A 135 4.26 11.73 3.80
CA GLU A 135 3.80 11.05 2.59
C GLU A 135 3.13 12.03 1.61
N HIS A 136 2.37 13.00 2.11
CA HIS A 136 1.78 14.07 1.31
C HIS A 136 2.87 14.94 0.67
N GLU A 137 3.89 15.33 1.44
CA GLU A 137 5.07 16.06 0.95
C GLU A 137 5.80 15.23 -0.13
N ARG A 138 6.01 13.94 0.10
CA ARG A 138 6.68 13.04 -0.84
C ARG A 138 5.91 12.88 -2.15
N GLN A 139 4.57 12.81 -2.10
CA GLN A 139 3.75 12.61 -3.30
C GLN A 139 3.42 13.90 -4.05
N PHE A 140 3.23 15.02 -3.33
CA PHE A 140 2.70 16.27 -3.89
C PHE A 140 3.58 17.50 -3.68
N GLY A 141 4.72 17.37 -3.01
CA GLY A 141 5.70 18.44 -2.79
C GLY A 141 5.25 19.54 -1.81
N HIS A 142 4.27 19.24 -0.98
CA HIS A 142 3.82 20.12 0.12
C HIS A 142 3.07 19.32 1.18
N ALA A 143 2.96 19.85 2.40
CA ALA A 143 2.08 19.36 3.47
C ALA A 143 1.30 20.52 4.10
N ALA A 144 0.01 20.34 4.36
CA ALA A 144 -0.86 21.37 4.95
C ALA A 144 -0.86 21.26 6.49
N LEU A 145 0.23 21.69 7.11
CA LEU A 145 0.47 21.54 8.55
C LEU A 145 -0.60 22.20 9.43
N ASP A 146 -1.23 23.26 8.92
CA ASP A 146 -2.30 24.02 9.57
C ASP A 146 -3.69 23.38 9.45
N ARG A 147 -3.85 22.36 8.58
CA ARG A 147 -5.14 21.69 8.39
C ARG A 147 -5.30 20.49 9.31
N ALA A 148 -6.54 20.31 9.76
CA ALA A 148 -6.97 19.10 10.44
C ALA A 148 -6.91 17.90 9.48
N VAL A 149 -6.69 16.71 10.03
CA VAL A 149 -6.66 15.44 9.29
C VAL A 149 -7.86 14.60 9.72
N GLU A 150 -8.57 14.04 8.74
CA GLU A 150 -9.64 13.08 8.94
C GLU A 150 -9.11 11.67 8.68
N VAL A 151 -9.47 10.75 9.56
CA VAL A 151 -9.46 9.32 9.27
C VAL A 151 -10.71 9.01 8.48
N VAL A 152 -10.55 8.36 7.32
CA VAL A 152 -11.68 7.94 6.48
C VAL A 152 -11.96 6.46 6.61
N SER A 153 -10.90 5.64 6.64
CA SER A 153 -11.03 4.19 6.79
C SER A 153 -9.88 3.58 7.59
N TYR A 154 -10.20 2.51 8.31
CA TYR A 154 -9.23 1.60 8.92
C TYR A 154 -8.98 0.44 7.97
N ARG A 155 -7.71 0.04 7.82
CA ARG A 155 -7.28 -1.01 6.90
C ARG A 155 -6.37 -2.01 7.59
N VAL A 156 -6.61 -3.28 7.34
CA VAL A 156 -5.71 -4.39 7.70
C VAL A 156 -5.44 -5.22 6.46
N ALA A 157 -4.17 -5.39 6.12
CA ALA A 157 -3.74 -6.38 5.16
C ALA A 157 -3.20 -7.60 5.92
N ALA A 158 -3.82 -8.76 5.74
CA ALA A 158 -3.31 -10.04 6.21
C ALA A 158 -2.62 -10.76 5.06
N ILE A 159 -1.40 -11.25 5.30
CA ILE A 159 -0.54 -11.87 4.29
C ILE A 159 -0.15 -13.26 4.78
N GLY A 160 -0.58 -14.30 4.07
CA GLY A 160 -0.17 -15.69 4.29
C GLY A 160 1.08 -16.02 3.49
N ARG A 161 2.11 -16.55 4.16
CA ARG A 161 3.38 -16.99 3.57
C ARG A 161 3.62 -18.48 3.71
#